data_AF-A0A482X9Q3-F1
#
_entry.id   AF-A0A482X9Q3-F1
#
_cell.length_a   1.000
_cell.length_b   1.000
_cell.length_c   1.000
_cell.angle_alpha   90.00
_cell.angle_beta   90.00
_cell.angle_gamma   90.00
#
_symmetry.space_group_name_H-M   'P 1'
#
loop_
_entity.id
_entity.type
_entity.pdbx_description
1 polymer ?
#
loop_
_entity_poly.entity_id
_entity_poly.type
_entity_poly.pdbx_seq_one_letter_code
_entity_poly.pdbx_strand_id
1 'polypeptide(L)'
;MFNCSRHKPKNLPNMPKCDHKGNKTFRCKNLKIGDVKDFHDNFYKSVEKPTQDAYILKYIGISQPARRRSVKEDSSKKGISVNYFIKVKNASDFKFQVCQKTFLGVLNISKDRVQRIARNHLNTGEMPREKRGGDRITHRFKAKNTVKY
;
A
#
# COMPACT_ATOMS: atom_id res chain seq x y z
N MET A 1 17.88 -14.60 -12.68
CA MET A 1 17.06 -13.62 -11.94
C MET A 1 15.59 -13.97 -12.14
N PHE A 2 14.88 -14.43 -11.12
CA PHE A 2 13.45 -14.72 -11.25
C PHE A 2 12.67 -13.40 -11.27
N ASN A 3 12.25 -12.97 -12.45
CA ASN A 3 11.33 -11.85 -12.62
C ASN A 3 9.96 -12.25 -12.04
N CYS A 4 9.75 -11.97 -10.76
CA CYS A 4 8.46 -12.18 -10.11
C CYS A 4 7.46 -11.12 -10.60
N SER A 5 6.86 -11.39 -11.77
CA SER A 5 5.89 -10.51 -12.46
C SER A 5 4.59 -10.26 -11.67
N ARG A 6 4.46 -10.83 -10.47
CA ARG A 6 3.28 -10.73 -9.59
C ARG A 6 3.00 -9.30 -9.10
N HIS A 7 4.05 -8.50 -8.94
CA HIS A 7 3.96 -7.15 -8.38
C HIS A 7 3.98 -6.05 -9.44
N LYS A 8 3.78 -6.41 -10.71
CA LYS A 8 3.62 -5.47 -11.82
C LYS A 8 2.20 -4.89 -11.86
N PRO A 9 2.00 -3.70 -12.48
CA PRO A 9 0.67 -3.15 -12.65
C PRO A 9 -0.14 -4.07 -13.54
N LYS A 10 -1.34 -4.43 -13.09
CA LYS A 10 -2.27 -5.26 -13.87
C LYS A 10 -3.03 -4.44 -14.89
N ASN A 11 -3.34 -3.19 -14.53
CA ASN A 11 -4.18 -2.27 -15.28
C ASN A 11 -3.59 -0.85 -15.18
N LEU A 12 -4.08 0.04 -16.03
CA LEU A 12 -3.83 1.47 -15.92
C LEU A 12 -4.39 2.02 -14.59
N PRO A 13 -3.82 3.12 -14.06
CA PRO A 13 -4.34 3.75 -12.85
C PRO A 13 -5.77 4.25 -13.09
N ASN A 14 -6.66 3.97 -12.14
CA ASN A 14 -8.04 4.44 -12.24
C ASN A 14 -8.15 5.88 -11.69
N MET A 15 -8.71 6.77 -12.52
CA MET A 15 -8.91 8.16 -12.15
C MET A 15 -10.06 8.28 -11.14
N PRO A 16 -9.96 9.16 -10.13
CA PRO A 16 -11.07 9.42 -9.20
C PRO A 16 -12.32 9.90 -9.95
N LYS A 17 -13.41 9.14 -9.85
CA LYS A 17 -14.77 9.56 -10.23
C LYS A 17 -15.61 9.98 -9.04
N CYS A 18 -14.98 10.20 -7.88
CA CYS A 18 -15.70 10.39 -6.63
C CYS A 18 -16.08 11.86 -6.40
N ASP A 19 -17.35 12.07 -6.06
CA ASP A 19 -17.87 13.35 -5.61
C ASP A 19 -18.10 13.32 -4.10
N HIS A 20 -17.14 13.82 -3.33
CA HIS A 20 -17.24 13.90 -1.88
C HIS A 20 -17.97 15.17 -1.45
N LYS A 21 -19.30 15.23 -1.68
CA LYS A 21 -20.15 16.39 -1.38
C LYS A 21 -20.08 16.86 0.09
N GLY A 22 -19.69 15.98 1.03
CA GLY A 22 -19.69 16.27 2.48
C GLY A 22 -18.32 16.36 3.18
N ASN A 23 -17.21 16.01 2.52
CA ASN A 23 -15.88 15.98 3.18
C ASN A 23 -14.91 16.94 2.48
N LYS A 24 -14.76 18.15 3.04
CA LYS A 24 -13.86 19.20 2.53
C LYS A 24 -12.37 18.80 2.55
N THR A 25 -12.01 17.77 3.30
CA THR A 25 -10.63 17.29 3.45
C THR A 25 -10.17 16.45 2.25
N PHE A 26 -11.08 15.79 1.52
CA PHE A 26 -10.70 14.96 0.38
C PHE A 26 -10.60 15.76 -0.91
N ARG A 27 -9.38 15.96 -1.39
CA ARG A 27 -9.10 16.73 -2.62
C ARG A 27 -9.02 15.84 -3.87
N CYS A 28 -9.86 14.81 -3.96
CA CYS A 28 -9.81 13.84 -5.06
C CYS A 28 -10.09 14.47 -6.44
N LYS A 29 -10.96 15.48 -6.51
CA LYS A 29 -11.29 16.18 -7.77
C LYS A 29 -10.14 17.01 -8.32
N ASN A 30 -9.22 17.44 -7.45
CA ASN A 30 -8.12 18.33 -7.82
C ASN A 30 -6.89 17.55 -8.30
N LEU A 31 -6.97 16.22 -8.39
CA LEU A 31 -5.90 15.39 -8.92
C LEU A 31 -5.84 15.51 -10.43
N LYS A 32 -4.66 15.85 -10.96
CA LYS A 32 -4.39 15.82 -12.40
C LYS A 32 -3.98 14.41 -12.82
N ILE A 33 -4.27 14.08 -14.08
CA ILE A 33 -3.93 12.78 -14.67
C ILE A 33 -2.41 12.55 -14.62
N GLY A 34 -1.62 13.60 -14.85
CA GLY A 34 -0.15 13.54 -14.76
C GLY A 34 0.34 13.11 -13.38
N ASP A 35 -0.18 13.72 -12.30
CA ASP A 35 0.19 13.37 -10.92
C ASP A 35 -0.19 11.91 -10.58
N VAL A 36 -1.37 11.47 -11.03
CA VAL A 36 -1.86 10.10 -10.84
C VAL A 36 -0.96 9.09 -11.55
N LYS A 37 -0.61 9.37 -12.81
CA LYS A 37 0.29 8.52 -13.61
C LYS A 37 1.69 8.48 -13.00
N ASP A 38 2.25 9.63 -12.66
CA ASP A 38 3.54 9.75 -11.99
C ASP A 38 3.56 8.96 -10.68
N PHE A 39 2.51 9.06 -9.87
CA PHE A 39 2.41 8.36 -8.60
C PHE A 39 2.36 6.84 -8.80
N HIS A 40 1.56 6.37 -9.75
CA HIS A 40 1.49 4.97 -10.14
C HIS A 40 2.84 4.44 -10.65
N ASP A 41 3.48 5.17 -11.55
CA ASP A 41 4.76 4.76 -12.16
C ASP A 41 5.88 4.73 -11.12
N ASN A 42 5.89 5.68 -10.18
CA ASN A 42 6.83 5.68 -9.06
C ASN A 42 6.64 4.48 -8.12
N PHE A 43 5.39 4.06 -7.88
CA PHE A 43 5.11 2.87 -7.08
C PHE A 43 5.60 1.59 -7.76
N TYR A 44 5.41 1.48 -9.08
CA TYR A 44 5.81 0.31 -9.86
C TYR A 44 7.23 0.35 -10.41
N LYS A 45 8.00 1.43 -10.13
CA LYS A 45 9.43 1.52 -10.46
C LYS A 45 10.25 0.38 -9.84
N SER A 46 9.83 -0.09 -8.67
CA SER A 46 10.38 -1.30 -8.04
C SER A 46 9.37 -2.45 -8.09
N VAL A 47 9.85 -3.63 -8.50
CA VAL A 47 9.07 -4.88 -8.51
C VAL A 47 9.10 -5.56 -7.14
N GLU A 48 10.04 -5.17 -6.27
CA GLU A 48 10.21 -5.78 -4.96
C GLU A 48 9.08 -5.36 -4.00
N LYS A 49 8.37 -6.35 -3.46
CA LYS A 49 7.28 -6.14 -2.52
C LYS A 49 7.67 -5.27 -1.31
N PRO A 50 8.83 -5.47 -0.63
CA PRO A 50 9.19 -4.62 0.50
C PRO A 50 9.29 -3.14 0.14
N THR A 51 9.84 -2.83 -1.04
CA THR A 51 9.96 -1.45 -1.54
C THR A 51 8.57 -0.86 -1.83
N GLN A 52 7.68 -1.62 -2.43
CA GLN A 52 6.29 -1.20 -2.65
C GLN A 52 5.53 -0.98 -1.33
N ASP A 53 5.67 -1.89 -0.37
CA ASP A 53 5.03 -1.77 0.93
C ASP A 53 5.57 -0.53 1.69
N ALA A 54 6.85 -0.21 1.54
CA ALA A 54 7.47 1.00 2.11
C ALA A 54 6.89 2.25 1.46
N TYR A 55 6.67 2.21 0.14
CA TYR A 55 6.02 3.28 -0.60
C TYR A 55 4.58 3.50 -0.11
N ILE A 56 3.80 2.44 0.08
CA ILE A 56 2.44 2.54 0.64
C ILE A 56 2.51 3.21 2.02
N LEU A 57 3.41 2.74 2.89
CA LEU A 57 3.54 3.25 4.25
C LEU A 57 3.88 4.76 4.28
N LYS A 58 4.75 5.21 3.36
CA LYS A 58 5.12 6.63 3.20
C LYS A 58 3.93 7.54 2.88
N TYR A 59 2.91 7.03 2.18
CA TYR A 59 1.76 7.79 1.70
C TYR A 59 0.45 7.46 2.42
N ILE A 60 0.51 6.76 3.54
CA ILE A 60 -0.63 6.59 4.45
C ILE A 60 -0.35 7.26 5.80
N GLY A 61 -1.39 7.83 6.40
CA GLY A 61 -1.38 8.25 7.79
C GLY A 61 -2.12 7.22 8.62
N ILE A 62 -1.45 6.64 9.61
CA ILE A 62 -2.05 5.65 10.50
C ILE A 62 -2.39 6.35 11.81
N SER A 63 -3.63 6.25 12.25
CA SER A 63 -4.06 6.75 13.56
C SER A 63 -4.87 5.70 14.32
N GLN A 64 -4.74 5.72 15.64
CA GLN A 64 -5.64 4.96 16.49
C GLN A 64 -7.04 5.61 16.42
N PRO A 65 -8.12 4.81 16.36
CA PRO A 65 -9.47 5.36 16.30
C PRO A 65 -9.77 6.16 17.57
N ALA A 66 -10.13 7.44 17.39
CA ALA A 66 -10.38 8.39 18.48
C ALA A 66 -11.52 7.96 19.42
N ARG A 67 -12.48 7.15 18.94
CA ARG A 67 -13.59 6.63 19.73
C ARG A 67 -13.44 5.13 19.93
N ARG A 68 -13.17 4.72 21.17
CA ARG A 68 -13.31 3.32 21.59
C ARG A 68 -14.78 3.10 21.91
N ARG A 69 -15.49 2.31 21.10
CA ARG A 69 -16.79 1.78 21.56
C ARG A 69 -16.50 0.84 22.73
N SER A 70 -17.30 0.89 23.79
CA SER A 70 -17.28 -0.15 24.83
C SER A 70 -17.59 -1.46 24.14
N VAL A 71 -16.61 -2.36 24.09
CA VAL A 71 -16.80 -3.68 23.55
C VAL A 71 -16.74 -4.64 24.73
N LYS A 72 -17.69 -5.57 24.81
CA LYS A 72 -17.65 -6.71 25.74
C LYS A 72 -16.25 -7.34 25.69
N GLU A 73 -15.77 -7.91 26.79
CA GLU A 73 -14.36 -8.31 26.98
C GLU A 73 -13.80 -9.26 25.88
N ASP A 74 -14.66 -9.98 25.15
CA ASP A 74 -14.30 -10.81 23.97
C ASP A 74 -14.22 -10.05 22.62
N SER A 75 -14.33 -8.73 22.67
CA SER A 75 -14.18 -7.74 21.60
C SER A 75 -12.78 -7.62 20.98
N SER A 76 -12.42 -8.37 19.92
CA SER A 76 -11.08 -8.21 19.31
C SER A 76 -10.80 -6.74 18.90
N LYS A 77 -9.84 -6.11 19.59
CA LYS A 77 -9.41 -4.70 19.41
C LYS A 77 -8.84 -4.51 18.00
N LYS A 78 -9.65 -4.12 17.00
CA LYS A 78 -9.24 -4.15 15.58
C LYS A 78 -9.55 -2.92 14.73
N GLY A 79 -9.95 -1.80 15.32
CA GLY A 79 -10.12 -0.56 14.56
C GLY A 79 -8.78 0.14 14.33
N ILE A 80 -8.35 0.30 13.08
CA ILE A 80 -7.28 1.25 12.70
C ILE A 80 -7.89 2.24 11.73
N SER A 81 -7.61 3.52 11.95
CA SER A 81 -7.96 4.58 11.02
C SER A 81 -6.77 4.82 10.08
N VAL A 82 -7.03 4.77 8.77
CA VAL A 82 -6.01 4.98 7.73
C VAL A 82 -6.45 6.15 6.85
N ASN A 83 -5.61 7.18 6.81
CA ASN A 83 -5.71 8.31 5.91
C ASN A 83 -4.82 8.05 4.69
N TYR A 84 -5.28 8.42 3.50
CA TYR A 84 -4.58 8.14 2.25
C TYR A 84 -4.13 9.43 1.60
N PHE A 85 -2.89 9.46 1.10
CA PHE A 85 -2.31 10.64 0.47
C PHE A 85 -1.73 10.31 -0.91
N ILE A 86 -1.81 11.25 -1.85
CA ILE A 86 -1.15 11.14 -3.17
C ILE A 86 -0.22 12.34 -3.35
N LYS A 87 0.98 12.11 -3.87
CA LYS A 87 1.95 13.18 -4.17
C LYS A 87 1.47 13.99 -5.37
N VAL A 88 1.56 15.31 -5.28
CA VAL A 88 1.21 16.24 -6.35
C VAL A 88 2.41 17.15 -6.60
N LYS A 89 2.87 17.26 -7.85
CA LYS A 89 4.13 17.97 -8.17
C LYS A 89 3.99 19.50 -8.15
N ASN A 90 2.77 20.02 -8.29
CA ASN A 90 2.50 21.45 -8.52
C ASN A 90 1.46 22.05 -7.56
N ALA A 91 1.34 21.50 -6.35
CA ALA A 91 0.42 22.01 -5.34
C ALA A 91 1.19 22.60 -4.15
N SER A 92 0.62 23.63 -3.52
CA SER A 92 1.14 24.24 -2.29
C SER A 92 1.35 23.19 -1.19
N ASP A 93 0.42 22.23 -1.12
CA ASP A 93 0.56 21.03 -0.31
C ASP A 93 1.16 19.92 -1.18
N PHE A 94 2.42 19.54 -0.94
CA PHE A 94 3.16 18.47 -1.66
C PHE A 94 2.45 17.10 -1.71
N LYS A 95 1.34 16.94 -0.98
CA LYS A 95 0.47 15.76 -0.98
C LYS A 95 -0.99 16.15 -0.74
N PHE A 96 -1.91 15.50 -1.43
CA PHE A 96 -3.35 15.64 -1.21
C PHE A 96 -3.91 14.44 -0.46
N GLN A 97 -4.78 14.71 0.51
CA GLN A 97 -5.57 13.66 1.14
C GLN A 97 -6.69 13.21 0.19
N VAL A 98 -6.78 11.90 -0.01
CA VAL A 98 -7.72 11.27 -0.94
C VAL A 98 -8.55 10.22 -0.22
N CYS A 99 -9.67 9.84 -0.82
CA CYS A 99 -10.43 8.72 -0.29
C CYS A 99 -9.73 7.39 -0.58
N GLN A 100 -10.08 6.37 0.21
CA GLN A 100 -9.55 5.02 0.04
C GLN A 100 -9.75 4.49 -1.37
N LYS A 101 -10.94 4.67 -1.97
CA LYS A 101 -11.26 4.12 -3.30
C LYS A 101 -10.32 4.69 -4.37
N THR A 102 -10.05 5.99 -4.32
CA THR A 102 -9.11 6.66 -5.22
C THR A 102 -7.71 6.11 -5.05
N PHE A 103 -7.20 6.06 -3.82
CA PHE A 103 -5.84 5.56 -3.56
C PHE A 103 -5.64 4.12 -4.05
N LEU A 104 -6.60 3.24 -3.73
CA LEU A 104 -6.55 1.84 -4.17
C LEU A 104 -6.70 1.69 -5.68
N GLY A 105 -7.53 2.51 -6.32
CA GLY A 105 -7.73 2.52 -7.77
C GLY A 105 -6.52 3.08 -8.53
N VAL A 106 -5.84 4.08 -7.97
CA VAL A 106 -4.61 4.62 -8.54
C VAL A 106 -3.49 3.59 -8.46
N LEU A 107 -3.30 2.91 -7.33
CA LEU A 107 -2.23 1.93 -7.14
C LEU A 107 -2.59 0.50 -7.57
N ASN A 108 -3.84 0.22 -7.93
CA ASN A 108 -4.34 -1.12 -8.26
C ASN A 108 -4.00 -2.19 -7.20
N ILE A 109 -4.13 -1.83 -5.93
CA ILE A 109 -3.88 -2.73 -4.78
C ILE A 109 -5.16 -3.01 -3.98
N SER A 110 -5.18 -4.13 -3.28
CA SER A 110 -6.29 -4.47 -2.38
C SER A 110 -6.24 -3.68 -1.06
N LYS A 111 -7.42 -3.41 -0.50
CA LYS A 111 -7.59 -2.83 0.83
C LYS A 111 -6.83 -3.65 1.90
N ASP A 112 -6.88 -4.98 1.79
CA ASP A 112 -6.26 -5.88 2.76
C ASP A 112 -4.74 -5.75 2.82
N ARG A 113 -4.09 -5.44 1.68
CA ARG A 113 -2.65 -5.17 1.64
C ARG A 113 -2.32 -3.96 2.50
N VAL A 114 -3.04 -2.86 2.30
CA VAL A 114 -2.82 -1.62 3.07
C VAL A 114 -3.14 -1.83 4.56
N GLN A 115 -4.25 -2.48 4.89
CA GLN A 115 -4.61 -2.75 6.28
C GLN A 115 -3.59 -3.62 6.99
N ARG A 116 -3.02 -4.63 6.32
CA ARG A 116 -1.98 -5.49 6.88
C ARG A 116 -0.71 -4.70 7.18
N ILE A 117 -0.28 -3.85 6.23
CA ILE A 117 0.88 -2.98 6.41
C ILE A 117 0.65 -2.03 7.59
N ALA A 118 -0.51 -1.36 7.62
CA ALA A 118 -0.87 -0.43 8.68
C ALA A 118 -0.92 -1.09 10.07
N ARG A 119 -1.54 -2.27 10.19
CA ARG A 119 -1.58 -3.04 11.44
C ARG A 119 -0.20 -3.45 11.91
N ASN A 120 0.64 -3.96 11.00
CA ASN A 120 1.97 -4.39 11.36
C ASN A 120 2.81 -3.21 11.85
N HIS A 121 2.77 -2.09 11.13
CA HIS A 121 3.53 -0.91 11.50
C HIS A 121 3.06 -0.31 12.83
N LEU A 122 1.74 -0.27 13.09
CA LEU A 122 1.22 0.21 14.37
C LEU A 122 1.63 -0.69 15.54
N ASN A 123 1.66 -2.01 15.34
CA ASN A 123 1.93 -2.97 16.42
C ASN A 123 3.43 -3.18 16.69
N THR A 124 4.27 -3.11 15.66
CA THR A 124 5.69 -3.47 15.75
C THR A 124 6.63 -2.29 15.51
N GLY A 125 6.15 -1.18 14.94
CA GLY A 125 6.99 -0.12 14.38
C GLY A 125 7.69 -0.51 13.08
N GLU A 126 7.70 -1.81 12.74
CA GLU A 126 8.47 -2.36 11.63
C GLU A 126 7.62 -2.60 10.38
N MET A 127 8.33 -2.73 9.25
CA MET A 127 7.74 -3.17 7.99
C MET A 127 7.38 -4.67 8.04
N PRO A 128 6.23 -5.08 7.48
CA PRO A 128 5.88 -6.49 7.44
C PRO A 128 6.93 -7.28 6.65
N ARG A 129 7.64 -8.19 7.33
CA ARG A 129 8.54 -9.13 6.67
C ARG A 129 7.71 -10.16 5.89
N GLU A 130 8.02 -10.35 4.61
CA GLU A 130 7.39 -11.40 3.80
C GLU A 130 7.81 -12.77 4.35
N LYS A 131 6.84 -13.57 4.78
CA LYS A 131 7.06 -14.91 5.37
C LYS A 131 6.78 -16.05 4.37
N ARG A 132 6.32 -15.72 3.15
CA ARG A 132 5.91 -16.72 2.15
C ARG A 132 7.08 -17.12 1.26
N GLY A 133 7.20 -18.42 1.05
CA GLY A 133 8.28 -19.10 0.33
C GLY A 133 8.71 -18.39 -0.95
N GLY A 134 9.96 -17.98 -0.94
CA GLY A 134 10.71 -17.47 -2.07
C GLY A 134 12.16 -17.52 -1.63
N ASP A 135 12.94 -18.39 -2.25
CA ASP A 135 14.38 -18.47 -2.00
C ASP A 135 15.02 -17.12 -2.31
N ARG A 136 15.19 -16.31 -1.27
CA ARG A 136 16.23 -15.26 -1.23
C ARG A 136 17.59 -15.86 -0.83
N ILE A 137 17.64 -17.17 -0.61
CA ILE A 137 18.85 -17.94 -0.35
C ILE A 137 19.26 -18.59 -1.67
N THR A 138 20.08 -17.88 -2.45
CA THR A 138 20.74 -18.41 -3.65
C THR A 138 21.63 -19.64 -3.37
N HIS A 139 21.83 -20.01 -2.10
CA HIS A 139 22.71 -21.09 -1.67
C HIS A 139 22.07 -22.46 -1.39
N ARG A 140 20.73 -22.62 -1.32
CA ARG A 140 20.13 -23.90 -0.90
C ARG A 140 19.88 -24.94 -1.99
N PHE A 141 20.01 -24.60 -3.27
CA PHE A 141 19.70 -25.52 -4.38
C PHE A 141 20.90 -26.23 -5.01
N LYS A 142 22.15 -26.00 -4.57
CA LYS A 142 23.31 -26.71 -5.14
C LYS A 142 23.50 -28.14 -4.62
N ALA A 143 22.79 -28.55 -3.56
CA ALA A 143 23.07 -29.82 -2.88
C ALA A 143 22.11 -30.98 -3.23
N LYS A 144 21.24 -30.87 -4.24
CA LYS A 144 20.24 -31.93 -4.53
C LYS A 144 20.23 -32.50 -5.94
N ASN A 145 21.26 -32.23 -6.76
CA ASN A 145 21.48 -32.91 -8.03
C ASN A 145 22.96 -33.32 -8.20
N THR A 146 23.46 -34.17 -7.31
CA THR A 146 24.59 -35.05 -7.67
C THR A 146 24.02 -36.41 -8.06
N VAL A 147 24.43 -36.84 -9.24
CA VAL A 147 23.77 -37.80 -10.13
C VAL A 147 24.08 -39.23 -9.72
N LYS A 148 23.11 -40.10 -9.99
CA LYS A 148 23.18 -41.56 -9.99
C LYS A 148 24.42 -42.06 -10.77
N TYR A 149 25.12 -43.04 -10.23
CA TYR A 149 25.81 -44.07 -11.01
C TYR A 149 25.36 -45.43 -10.48
#